data_AF-G7GHZ7-F1
#
_entry.id   AF-G7GHZ7-F1
#
_cell.length_a   1.000
_cell.length_b   1.000
_cell.length_c   1.000
_cell.angle_alpha   90.00
_cell.angle_beta   90.00
_cell.angle_gamma   90.00
#
_symmetry.space_group_name_H-M   'P 1'
#
loop_
_entity.id
_entity.type
_entity.pdbx_description
1 polymer ?
#
loop_
_entity_poly.entity_id
_entity_poly.type
_entity_poly.pdbx_seq_one_letter_code
_entity_poly.pdbx_strand_id
1 'polypeptide(L)'
;MVEFILIIVVGCCIYCFATGKFKPEYQKKQKEKLKEDFKNLLNPNDVSAEIDGIRNLNPSNQEYEIHYDDFNQKFSSRKIKIQRLYKENRRWYIDAYCYSACDKRTFRVDRISYLTNKKKSIYLSDSDKILDYLKLHF
;
A
#
# COMPACT_ATOMS: atom_id res chain seq x y z
N MET A 1 -46.45 26.38 -14.75
CA MET A 1 -45.29 25.47 -14.52
C MET A 1 -45.28 24.84 -13.13
N VAL A 2 -45.54 25.59 -12.05
CA VAL A 2 -45.52 25.07 -10.67
C VAL A 2 -46.62 24.02 -10.40
N GLU A 3 -47.82 24.19 -10.96
CA GLU A 3 -48.95 23.27 -10.77
C GLU A 3 -48.73 21.89 -11.39
N PHE A 4 -48.07 21.82 -12.55
CA PHE A 4 -47.72 20.54 -13.21
C PHE A 4 -46.70 19.74 -12.40
N ILE A 5 -45.74 20.42 -11.76
CA ILE A 5 -44.75 19.77 -10.88
C ILE A 5 -45.45 19.17 -9.66
N LEU A 6 -46.43 19.88 -9.10
CA LEU A 6 -47.18 19.43 -7.94
C LEU A 6 -47.98 18.15 -8.24
N ILE A 7 -48.61 18.08 -9.42
CA ILE A 7 -49.36 16.90 -9.87
C ILE A 7 -48.44 15.68 -10.03
N ILE A 8 -47.23 15.88 -10.58
CA ILE A 8 -46.24 14.80 -10.75
C ILE A 8 -45.76 14.28 -9.39
N VAL A 9 -45.48 15.19 -8.44
CA VAL A 9 -45.04 14.82 -7.09
C VAL A 9 -46.13 14.03 -6.35
N VAL A 10 -47.38 14.51 -6.40
CA VAL A 10 -48.52 13.82 -5.79
C VAL A 10 -48.74 12.44 -6.42
N GLY A 11 -48.64 12.33 -7.75
CA GLY A 11 -48.71 11.07 -8.48
C GLY A 11 -47.62 10.08 -8.05
N CYS A 12 -46.38 10.54 -7.90
CA CYS A 12 -45.28 9.74 -7.38
C CYS A 12 -45.50 9.31 -5.92
N CYS A 13 -46.04 10.18 -5.06
CA CYS A 13 -46.35 9.84 -3.67
C CYS A 13 -47.44 8.76 -3.58
N ILE A 14 -48.53 8.89 -4.33
CA ILE A 14 -49.62 7.89 -4.38
C ILE A 14 -49.09 6.56 -4.91
N TYR A 15 -48.29 6.59 -5.99
CA TYR A 15 -47.67 5.38 -6.55
C TYR A 15 -46.74 4.69 -5.54
N CYS A 16 -45.88 5.44 -4.84
CA CYS A 16 -44.98 4.88 -3.82
C CYS A 16 -45.73 4.36 -2.59
N PHE A 17 -46.88 4.94 -2.25
CA PHE A 17 -47.75 4.47 -1.18
C PHE A 17 -48.51 3.19 -1.58
N ALA A 18 -49.11 3.16 -2.78
CA ALA A 18 -49.84 2.01 -3.33
C ALA A 18 -48.94 0.79 -3.56
N THR A 19 -47.70 1.01 -4.01
CA THR A 19 -46.71 -0.07 -4.20
C THR A 19 -46.07 -0.54 -2.89
N GLY A 20 -46.40 0.07 -1.75
CA GLY A 20 -45.90 -0.34 -0.44
C GLY A 20 -44.40 -0.18 -0.26
N LYS A 21 -43.73 0.63 -1.09
CA LYS A 21 -42.28 0.88 -1.00
C LYS A 21 -41.84 1.52 0.32
N PHE A 22 -42.77 2.19 1.02
CA PHE A 22 -42.58 2.74 2.36
C PHE A 22 -42.88 1.74 3.50
N LYS A 23 -43.35 0.51 3.19
CA LYS A 23 -43.61 -0.48 4.23
C LYS A 23 -42.26 -0.95 4.83
N PRO A 24 -42.17 -1.05 6.16
CA PRO A 24 -40.93 -1.39 6.86
C PRO A 24 -40.37 -2.76 6.44
N GLU A 25 -41.23 -3.69 6.05
CA GLU A 25 -40.85 -5.01 5.53
C GLU A 25 -40.04 -4.94 4.22
N TYR A 26 -40.45 -4.05 3.30
CA TYR A 26 -39.78 -3.87 2.01
C TYR A 26 -38.42 -3.20 2.18
N GLN A 27 -38.34 -2.22 3.08
CA GLN A 27 -37.07 -1.57 3.46
C GLN A 27 -36.11 -2.56 4.14
N LYS A 28 -36.63 -3.42 5.03
CA LYS A 28 -35.84 -4.46 5.70
C LYS A 28 -35.30 -5.48 4.69
N LYS A 29 -36.12 -5.90 3.73
CA LYS A 29 -35.72 -6.83 2.67
C LYS A 29 -34.65 -6.23 1.75
N GLN A 30 -34.74 -4.95 1.40
CA GLN A 30 -33.68 -4.27 0.65
C GLN A 30 -32.38 -4.16 1.45
N LYS A 31 -32.46 -3.85 2.75
CA LYS A 31 -31.29 -3.72 3.62
C LYS A 31 -30.55 -5.05 3.81
N GLU A 32 -31.29 -6.15 3.96
CA GLU A 32 -30.70 -7.49 4.03
C GLU A 32 -30.09 -7.90 2.68
N LYS A 33 -30.77 -7.63 1.55
CA LYS A 33 -30.20 -7.86 0.22
C LYS A 33 -28.90 -7.06 0.01
N LEU A 34 -28.89 -5.79 0.41
CA LEU A 34 -27.71 -4.93 0.32
C LEU A 34 -26.55 -5.48 1.17
N LYS A 35 -26.82 -5.97 2.39
CA LYS A 35 -25.78 -6.62 3.21
C LYS A 35 -25.22 -7.87 2.55
N GLU A 36 -26.09 -8.71 1.97
CA GLU A 36 -25.69 -9.92 1.25
C GLU A 36 -24.80 -9.55 0.05
N ASP A 37 -25.22 -8.56 -0.74
CA ASP A 37 -24.47 -8.05 -1.89
C ASP A 37 -23.10 -7.49 -1.45
N PHE A 38 -23.03 -6.72 -0.36
CA PHE A 38 -21.76 -6.23 0.20
C PHE A 38 -20.85 -7.35 0.70
N LYS A 39 -21.42 -8.40 1.32
CA LYS A 39 -20.66 -9.54 1.83
C LYS A 39 -20.08 -10.39 0.68
N ASN A 40 -20.81 -10.50 -0.42
CA ASN A 40 -20.35 -11.18 -1.64
C ASN A 40 -19.32 -10.34 -2.41
N LEU A 41 -19.45 -9.00 -2.39
CA LEU A 41 -18.49 -8.08 -3.02
C LEU A 41 -17.17 -8.02 -2.26
N LEU A 42 -17.21 -8.11 -0.93
CA LEU A 42 -16.06 -8.07 -0.04
C LEU A 42 -15.70 -9.48 0.45
N ASN A 43 -15.43 -10.40 -0.48
CA ASN A 43 -14.87 -11.68 -0.11
C ASN A 43 -13.54 -11.44 0.65
N PRO A 44 -13.42 -11.77 1.94
CA PRO A 44 -12.28 -11.38 2.77
C PRO A 44 -10.94 -11.91 2.24
N ASN A 45 -10.97 -13.01 1.50
CA ASN A 45 -9.79 -13.63 0.89
C ASN A 45 -9.31 -12.82 -0.32
N ASP A 46 -10.22 -12.28 -1.13
CA ASP A 46 -9.86 -11.47 -2.30
C ASP A 46 -9.35 -10.09 -1.86
N VAL A 47 -10.00 -9.50 -0.85
CA VAL A 47 -9.58 -8.23 -0.26
C VAL A 47 -8.21 -8.35 0.41
N SER A 48 -7.95 -9.44 1.15
CA SER A 48 -6.64 -9.64 1.79
C SER A 48 -5.52 -9.86 0.77
N ALA A 49 -5.77 -10.62 -0.30
CA ALA A 49 -4.83 -10.80 -1.41
C ALA A 49 -4.50 -9.47 -2.12
N GLU A 50 -5.51 -8.62 -2.34
CA GLU A 50 -5.32 -7.30 -2.96
C GLU A 50 -4.56 -6.34 -2.05
N ILE A 51 -4.88 -6.32 -0.75
CA ILE A 51 -4.14 -5.55 0.27
C ILE A 51 -2.69 -6.00 0.36
N ASP A 52 -2.43 -7.31 0.34
CA ASP A 52 -1.07 -7.84 0.34
C ASP A 52 -0.33 -7.49 -0.96
N GLY A 53 -1.01 -7.49 -2.10
CA GLY A 53 -0.49 -6.98 -3.37
C GLY A 53 -0.04 -5.52 -3.26
N ILE A 54 -0.92 -4.64 -2.77
CA ILE A 54 -0.61 -3.21 -2.55
C ILE A 54 0.53 -3.02 -1.56
N ARG A 55 0.53 -3.80 -0.46
CA ARG A 55 1.57 -3.75 0.56
C ARG A 55 2.94 -4.14 0.00
N ASN A 56 2.96 -5.13 -0.88
CA ASN A 56 4.16 -5.61 -1.56
C ASN A 56 4.66 -4.64 -2.64
N LEU A 57 3.84 -3.72 -3.13
CA LEU A 57 4.30 -2.64 -4.03
C LEU A 57 5.14 -1.61 -3.29
N ASN A 58 4.79 -1.30 -2.04
CA ASN A 58 5.50 -0.28 -1.26
C ASN A 58 6.96 -0.73 -0.99
N PRO A 59 7.97 -0.02 -1.52
CA PRO A 59 9.37 -0.36 -1.34
C PRO A 59 9.81 -0.33 0.13
N SER A 60 9.19 0.49 0.98
CA SER A 60 9.46 0.52 2.43
C SER A 60 8.96 -0.72 3.17
N ASN A 61 8.09 -1.54 2.57
CA ASN A 61 7.66 -2.82 3.13
C ASN A 61 8.51 -4.01 2.68
N GLN A 62 9.47 -3.78 1.80
CA GLN A 62 10.30 -4.83 1.22
C GLN A 62 11.58 -5.04 2.03
N GLU A 63 12.07 -6.29 1.98
CA GLU A 63 13.35 -6.67 2.55
C GLU A 63 14.41 -6.63 1.45
N TYR A 64 15.54 -6.03 1.77
CA TYR A 64 16.71 -5.95 0.91
C TYR A 64 17.89 -6.63 1.60
N GLU A 65 18.80 -7.16 0.80
CA GLU A 65 20.09 -7.63 1.26
C GLU A 65 21.17 -6.75 0.64
N ILE A 66 22.03 -6.18 1.49
CA ILE A 66 23.12 -5.31 1.08
C ILE A 66 24.46 -5.94 1.45
N HIS A 67 25.46 -5.68 0.62
CA HIS A 67 26.86 -5.90 0.98
C HIS A 67 27.46 -4.56 1.35
N TYR A 68 27.83 -4.43 2.62
CA TYR A 68 28.23 -3.15 3.19
C TYR A 68 29.67 -3.19 3.69
N ASP A 69 30.40 -2.16 3.29
CA ASP A 69 31.78 -1.94 3.66
C ASP A 69 31.80 -1.02 4.88
N ASP A 70 32.21 -1.55 6.03
CA ASP A 70 32.29 -0.74 7.23
C ASP A 70 33.45 0.28 7.18
N PHE A 71 33.59 1.10 8.22
CA PHE A 71 34.65 2.10 8.27
C PHE A 71 36.06 1.49 8.23
N ASN A 72 36.21 0.23 8.67
CA ASN A 72 37.46 -0.51 8.70
C ASN A 72 37.66 -1.37 7.43
N GLN A 73 36.86 -1.13 6.38
CA GLN A 73 36.86 -1.92 5.14
C GLN A 73 36.55 -3.41 5.37
N LYS A 74 35.86 -3.74 6.47
CA LYS A 74 35.33 -5.08 6.68
C LYS A 74 33.96 -5.18 6.03
N PHE A 75 33.85 -6.20 5.20
CA PHE A 75 32.67 -6.55 4.45
C PHE A 75 31.65 -7.27 5.34
N SER A 76 30.38 -6.90 5.20
CA SER A 76 29.28 -7.62 5.85
C SER A 76 28.03 -7.65 4.98
N SER A 77 27.46 -8.84 4.80
CA SER A 77 26.14 -9.01 4.21
C SER A 77 25.07 -8.75 5.27
N ARG A 78 24.12 -7.87 4.96
CA ARG A 78 23.09 -7.43 5.91
C ARG A 78 21.72 -7.48 5.27
N LYS A 79 20.79 -8.14 5.96
CA LYS A 79 19.38 -8.06 5.65
C LYS A 79 18.80 -6.80 6.30
N ILE A 80 18.14 -5.96 5.51
CA ILE A 80 17.62 -4.65 5.95
C ILE A 80 16.21 -4.39 5.42
N LYS A 81 15.49 -3.50 6.11
CA LYS A 81 14.23 -2.90 5.64
C LYS A 81 14.39 -1.39 5.61
N ILE A 82 14.44 -0.82 4.40
CA ILE A 82 14.72 0.60 4.18
C ILE A 82 13.49 1.42 4.58
N GLN A 83 13.71 2.49 5.35
CA GLN A 83 12.66 3.38 5.84
C GLN A 83 12.71 4.74 5.15
N ARG A 84 13.92 5.23 4.85
CA ARG A 84 14.12 6.57 4.29
C ARG A 84 15.44 6.64 3.55
N LEU A 85 15.45 7.36 2.42
CA LEU A 85 16.65 7.87 1.76
C LEU A 85 16.78 9.37 2.05
N TYR A 86 18.00 9.84 2.33
CA TYR A 86 18.25 11.27 2.50
C TYR A 86 19.69 11.64 2.16
N LYS A 87 19.88 12.93 1.93
CA LYS A 87 21.19 13.52 1.66
C LYS A 87 21.61 14.39 2.83
N GLU A 88 22.80 14.15 3.36
CA GLU A 88 23.42 14.92 4.43
C GLU A 88 24.92 15.05 4.15
N ASN A 89 25.54 16.20 4.43
CA ASN A 89 26.99 16.39 4.26
C ASN A 89 27.54 15.92 2.89
N ARG A 90 26.80 16.22 1.80
CA ARG A 90 27.09 15.84 0.40
C ARG A 90 27.06 14.33 0.10
N ARG A 91 26.61 13.50 1.03
CA ARG A 91 26.52 12.04 0.88
C ARG A 91 25.09 11.56 1.03
N TRP A 92 24.80 10.41 0.45
CA TRP A 92 23.49 9.77 0.53
C TRP A 92 23.50 8.68 1.60
N TYR A 93 22.42 8.64 2.37
CA TYR A 93 22.24 7.73 3.50
C TYR A 93 20.87 7.09 3.41
N ILE A 94 20.80 5.84 3.85
CA ILE A 94 19.55 5.15 4.12
C ILE A 94 19.42 4.87 5.61
N ASP A 95 18.28 5.21 6.18
CA ASP A 95 17.88 4.68 7.49
C ASP A 95 17.10 3.39 7.25
N ALA A 96 17.51 2.32 7.93
CA ALA A 96 16.92 1.01 7.76
C ALA A 96 16.90 0.22 9.06
N TYR A 97 15.90 -0.64 9.23
CA TYR A 97 15.95 -1.67 10.27
C TYR A 97 16.88 -2.79 9.81
N CYS A 98 17.93 -3.09 10.59
CA CYS A 98 18.90 -4.13 10.30
C CYS A 98 18.58 -5.39 11.11
N TYR A 99 18.23 -6.48 10.42
CA TYR A 99 17.84 -7.74 11.07
C TYR A 99 19.01 -8.42 11.77
N SER A 100 20.24 -8.28 11.23
CA SER A 100 21.44 -8.84 11.85
C SER A 100 21.78 -8.20 13.20
N ALA A 101 21.38 -6.94 13.40
CA ALA A 101 21.64 -6.20 14.65
C ALA A 101 20.38 -6.03 15.51
N CYS A 102 19.21 -6.46 15.02
CA CYS A 102 17.90 -6.22 15.62
C CYS A 102 17.63 -4.75 15.99
N ASP A 103 18.12 -3.80 15.18
CA ASP A 103 18.03 -2.36 15.49
C ASP A 103 18.02 -1.49 14.22
N LYS A 104 17.57 -0.24 14.35
CA LYS A 104 17.65 0.79 13.31
C LYS A 104 19.11 1.23 13.13
N ARG A 105 19.56 1.26 11.88
CA ARG A 105 20.90 1.71 11.52
C ARG A 105 20.87 2.56 10.27
N THR A 106 21.83 3.45 10.19
CA THR A 106 22.07 4.28 9.03
C THR A 106 23.22 3.70 8.22
N PHE A 107 23.01 3.56 6.91
CA PHE A 107 24.02 3.08 5.97
C PHE A 107 24.30 4.16 4.94
N ARG A 108 25.59 4.37 4.67
CA ARG A 108 26.02 5.22 3.58
C ARG A 108 25.86 4.50 2.25
N VAL A 109 25.17 5.11 1.30
CA VAL A 109 24.86 4.46 0.00
C VAL A 109 26.13 4.19 -0.79
N ASP A 110 27.12 5.09 -0.73
CA ASP A 110 28.41 4.96 -1.41
C ASP A 110 29.30 3.84 -0.86
N ARG A 111 28.89 3.17 0.23
CA ARG A 111 29.57 2.01 0.82
C ARG A 111 28.82 0.69 0.61
N ILE A 112 27.77 0.72 -0.20
CA ILE A 112 27.00 -0.45 -0.56
C ILE A 112 27.55 -1.00 -1.88
N SER A 113 28.24 -2.12 -1.79
CA SER A 113 28.87 -2.81 -2.93
C SER A 113 27.82 -3.51 -3.81
N TYR A 114 26.77 -4.07 -3.20
CA TYR A 114 25.59 -4.52 -3.93
C TYR A 114 24.33 -4.41 -3.09
N LEU A 115 23.19 -4.29 -3.77
CA LEU A 115 21.84 -4.35 -3.21
C LEU A 115 21.01 -5.38 -4.00
N THR A 116 20.35 -6.29 -3.29
CA THR A 116 19.45 -7.27 -3.89
C THR A 116 18.11 -7.33 -3.19
N ASN A 117 17.07 -7.63 -3.95
CA ASN A 117 15.74 -7.97 -3.46
C ASN A 117 15.26 -9.23 -4.17
N LYS A 118 15.28 -10.36 -3.45
CA LYS A 118 14.94 -11.68 -3.99
C LYS A 118 13.49 -11.76 -4.49
N LYS A 119 12.56 -11.05 -3.85
CA LYS A 119 11.13 -11.07 -4.25
C LYS A 119 10.88 -10.38 -5.58
N LYS A 120 11.69 -9.36 -5.90
CA LYS A 120 11.56 -8.57 -7.14
C LYS A 120 12.63 -8.92 -8.19
N SER A 121 13.46 -9.94 -7.94
CA SER A 121 14.58 -10.32 -8.81
C SER A 121 15.52 -9.14 -9.12
N ILE A 122 15.74 -8.26 -8.15
CA ILE A 122 16.61 -7.09 -8.31
C ILE A 122 18.02 -7.47 -7.85
N TYR A 123 19.02 -7.14 -8.65
CA TYR A 123 20.43 -7.20 -8.30
C TYR A 123 21.16 -5.98 -8.89
N LEU A 124 21.72 -5.15 -8.02
CA LEU A 124 22.45 -3.94 -8.38
C LEU A 124 23.82 -3.99 -7.70
N SER A 125 24.91 -3.87 -8.46
CA SER A 125 26.29 -3.99 -7.96
C SER A 125 27.13 -2.73 -8.17
N ASP A 126 26.48 -1.62 -8.49
CA ASP A 126 27.11 -0.34 -8.81
C ASP A 126 26.46 0.73 -7.93
N SER A 127 27.26 1.52 -7.21
CA SER A 127 26.77 2.46 -6.21
C SER A 127 25.87 3.55 -6.82
N ASP A 128 26.14 3.98 -8.05
CA ASP A 128 25.33 5.00 -8.72
C ASP A 128 24.00 4.42 -9.16
N LYS A 129 23.99 3.21 -9.73
CA LYS A 129 22.74 2.49 -10.05
C LYS A 129 21.91 2.19 -8.81
N ILE A 130 22.56 1.83 -7.70
CA ILE A 130 21.89 1.63 -6.40
C ILE A 130 21.26 2.95 -5.96
N LEU A 131 22.00 4.05 -6.02
CA LEU A 131 21.47 5.36 -5.64
C LEU A 131 20.29 5.79 -6.52
N ASP A 132 20.37 5.61 -7.82
CA ASP A 132 19.28 5.99 -8.74
C ASP A 132 18.03 5.14 -8.52
N TYR A 133 18.19 3.84 -8.29
CA TYR A 133 17.10 2.98 -7.86
C TYR A 133 16.49 3.47 -6.54
N LEU A 134 17.32 3.80 -5.56
CA LEU A 134 16.82 4.26 -4.25
C LEU A 134 16.06 5.58 -4.38
N LYS A 135 16.54 6.56 -5.14
CA LYS A 135 15.84 7.85 -5.37
C LYS A 135 14.49 7.69 -6.06
N LEU A 136 14.34 6.67 -6.91
CA LEU A 136 13.08 6.39 -7.60
C LEU A 136 12.03 5.81 -6.64
N HIS A 137 12.47 5.18 -5.55
CA HIS A 137 11.62 4.37 -4.69
C HIS A 137 11.52 4.88 -3.23
N PHE A 138 12.37 5.80 -2.78
CA PHE A 138 12.45 6.30 -1.41
C PHE A 138 12.79 7.79 -1.36
#